data_AF-A0A928ZSA1-F1
#
_entry.id   AF-A0A928ZSA1-F1
#
_cell.length_a   1.000
_cell.length_b   1.000
_cell.length_c   1.000
_cell.angle_alpha   90.00
_cell.angle_beta   90.00
_cell.angle_gamma   90.00
#
_symmetry.space_group_name_H-M   'P 1'
#
loop_
_entity.id
_entity.type
_entity.pdbx_description
1 polymer ?
#
loop_
_entity_poly.entity_id
_entity_poly.type
_entity_poly.pdbx_seq_one_letter_code
_entity_poly.pdbx_strand_id
1 'polypeptide(L)' 'PGIPLLLPGETITEGSIAHLQTILKAGGLITGNSDPSLQTILTVAS' A
#
# COMPACT_ATOMS: atom_id res chain seq x y z
N PRO A 1 -13.74 3.24 3.11
CA PRO A 1 -13.37 4.14 1.99
C PRO A 1 -13.14 5.57 2.50
N GLY A 2 -11.98 6.17 2.20
CA GLY A 2 -11.67 7.56 2.52
C GLY A 2 -10.71 7.81 3.69
N ILE A 3 -10.25 6.77 4.39
CA ILE A 3 -9.22 6.88 5.44
C ILE A 3 -7.93 6.22 4.92
N PRO A 4 -6.76 6.88 5.02
CA PRO A 4 -5.49 6.30 4.63
C PRO A 4 -5.16 5.05 5.46
N LEU A 5 -4.65 4.00 4.80
CA LEU A 5 -4.09 2.83 5.50
C LEU A 5 -2.65 3.09 5.98
N LEU A 6 -1.91 3.92 5.25
CA LEU A 6 -0.54 4.33 5.57
C LEU A 6 -0.42 5.84 5.38
N LEU A 7 0.31 6.49 6.29
CA LEU A 7 0.69 7.90 6.22
C LEU A 7 2.21 8.07 6.01
N PRO A 8 2.66 9.19 5.41
CA PRO A 8 4.08 9.48 5.30
C PRO A 8 4.78 9.47 6.67
N GLY A 9 5.93 8.80 6.73
CA GLY A 9 6.72 8.65 7.96
C GLY A 9 6.34 7.44 8.82
N GLU A 10 5.27 6.71 8.48
CA GLU A 10 4.96 5.45 9.15
C GLU A 10 5.87 4.30 8.69
N THR A 11 6.13 3.38 9.60
CA THR A 11 6.82 2.13 9.26
C THR A 11 5.87 1.24 8.46
N ILE A 12 6.30 0.85 7.26
CA ILE A 12 5.58 -0.14 6.45
C ILE A 12 5.79 -1.52 7.09
N THR A 13 4.70 -2.26 7.32
CA THR A 13 4.74 -3.60 7.94
C THR A 13 4.23 -4.65 6.96
N GLU A 14 4.59 -5.92 7.18
CA GLU A 14 4.06 -7.02 6.36
C GLU A 14 2.52 -7.07 6.39
N GLY A 15 1.91 -6.76 7.55
CA GLY A 15 0.46 -6.72 7.71
C GLY A 15 -0.21 -5.63 6.85
N SER A 16 0.39 -4.44 6.76
CA SER A 16 -0.14 -3.38 5.89
C SER A 16 -0.04 -3.76 4.41
N ILE A 17 1.02 -4.47 4.01
CA ILE A 17 1.16 -4.98 2.64
C ILE A 17 0.12 -6.05 2.33
N ALA A 18 -0.06 -7.03 3.21
CA ALA A 18 -1.06 -8.08 3.03
C ALA A 18 -2.48 -7.51 2.90
N HIS A 19 -2.78 -6.46 3.67
CA HIS A 19 -4.07 -5.77 3.59
C HIS A 19 -4.26 -5.07 2.24
N LEU A 20 -3.26 -4.32 1.76
CA LEU A 20 -3.30 -3.68 0.44
C LEU A 20 -3.49 -4.71 -0.69
N GLN A 21 -2.75 -5.81 -0.65
CA GLN A 21 -2.89 -6.88 -1.66
C GLN A 21 -4.29 -7.52 -1.63
N THR A 22 -4.90 -7.66 -0.45
CA THR A 22 -6.27 -8.17 -0.31
C THR A 22 -7.29 -7.23 -0.96
N ILE A 23 -7.16 -5.92 -0.72
CA ILE A 23 -8.01 -4.91 -1.36
C ILE A 23 -7.86 -4.96 -2.88
N LEU A 24 -6.62 -5.03 -3.38
CA LEU A 24 -6.36 -5.09 -4.82
C LEU A 24 -6.98 -6.33 -5.48
N LYS A 25 -6.83 -7.51 -4.86
CA LYS A 25 -7.44 -8.77 -5.32
C LYS A 25 -8.97 -8.72 -5.33
N ALA A 26 -9.57 -7.95 -4.42
CA ALA A 26 -11.02 -7.73 -4.37
C ALA A 26 -11.51 -6.69 -5.40
N GLY A 27 -10.63 -6.14 -6.23
CA GLY A 27 -10.96 -5.08 -7.21
C GLY A 27 -11.05 -3.69 -6.61
N GLY A 28 -10.55 -3.49 -5.39
CA GLY A 28 -10.49 -2.18 -4.75
C GLY A 28 -9.44 -1.28 -5.38
N LEU A 29 -9.72 0.03 -5.38
CA LEU A 29 -8.78 1.05 -5.86
C LEU A 29 -7.83 1.46 -4.73
N ILE A 30 -6.53 1.40 -5.00
CA ILE A 30 -5.48 1.90 -4.11
C ILE A 30 -4.85 3.14 -4.76
N THR A 31 -4.77 4.22 -3.99
CA THR A 31 -4.21 5.51 -4.42
C THR A 31 -3.03 5.90 -3.53
N GLY A 32 -2.19 6.82 -4.00
CA GLY A 32 -0.98 7.25 -3.28
C GLY A 32 0.24 6.35 -3.51
N ASN A 33 0.16 5.38 -4.41
CA ASN A 33 1.29 4.58 -4.87
C ASN A 33 1.56 4.82 -6.37
N SER A 34 2.82 4.67 -6.80
CA SER A 34 3.23 4.80 -8.20
C SER A 34 3.17 3.48 -8.99
N ASP A 35 3.07 2.33 -8.33
CA ASP A 35 2.91 0.99 -8.94
C ASP A 35 1.46 0.49 -8.80
N PRO A 36 0.63 0.56 -9.86
CA PRO A 36 -0.76 0.09 -9.81
C PRO A 36 -0.90 -1.41 -9.51
N SER A 37 0.14 -2.21 -9.76
CA SER A 37 0.12 -3.65 -9.55
C SER A 37 0.45 -4.06 -8.11
N LEU A 38 1.06 -3.15 -7.33
CA LEU A 38 1.59 -3.42 -5.98
C LEU A 38 2.44 -4.70 -5.91
N GLN A 39 3.12 -5.05 -7.00
CA GLN A 39 4.00 -6.21 -7.05
C GLN A 39 5.34 -5.91 -6.41
N THR A 40 5.80 -4.66 -6.52
CA THR A 40 7.06 -4.21 -5.95
C THR A 40 6.84 -2.97 -5.11
N ILE A 41 7.34 -2.97 -3.88
CA ILE A 41 7.35 -1.78 -3.02
C ILE A 41 8.79 -1.31 -2.92
N LEU A 42 9.06 -0.16 -3.54
CA LEU A 42 10.36 0.49 -3.46
C LEU A 42 10.44 1.25 -2.13
N THR A 43 11.36 0.82 -1.25
CA THR A 43 11.71 1.56 -0.05
C THR A 43 12.84 2.53 -0.37
N VAL A 44 12.66 3.82 -0.06
CA VAL A 44 13.77 4.80 -0.06
C VAL A 44 14.33 4.90 1.35
N ALA A 45 15.58 4.46 1.54
CA ALA A 45 16.33 4.71 2.76
C ALA A 45 16.93 6.11 2.72
N SER A 46 16.92 6.81 3.86
CA SER A 46 17.65 8.07 4.06
C SER A 46 19.11 7.81 4.42
#